data_AF-A0A7C2EBY0-F1
#
_entry.id   AF-A0A7C2EBY0-F1
#
_cell.length_a   1.000
_cell.length_b   1.000
_cell.length_c   1.000
_cell.angle_alpha   90.00
_cell.angle_beta   90.00
_cell.angle_gamma   90.00
#
_symmetry.space_group_name_H-M   'P 1'
#
loop_
_entity.id
_entity.type
_entity.pdbx_description
1 polymer ?
#
loop_
_entity_poly.entity_id
_entity_poly.type
_entity_poly.pdbx_seq_one_letter_code
_entity_poly.pdbx_strand_id
1 'polypeptide(L)'
;MSLCGFFVAGPGDDGDPVTGFYYETVDADFARPQAWGYTDHLTYAPGDTLALHGVASAARVQVTIARDGLVPETVLETAIPGGFAFTPPDCSVTGCGWPERHRLTIPAEWKSGVYTVTFAVPGHESRHMFVLRPARPAARILFLLATGTWCAYNDWGGSNHYQGLTGPHGIEFAAEVSLLRPWASGFVRWPEGAPRIPHASPLLSRPRYPHMEFARANGISKKYASSGWAAFERPFALWCEREGIALDYATQHDLHRDPGLLLPYERVLIAGHDEYWTWEMRDHLDAYVEGGGRVARFGGNFFWQTRLSADLRTQTCFKYRAEAEDPAMRGDRTRLTSYWDHPFTGRPATASLGLTGSMGVYAGWSRCAAHGSGGFALYRPDHWSLSGTGLGYGDVLGAASKVFGYEVDGIDYEMRKGLPFAAPGSGLRGELTIIGLSPATTLAHSTGPHDEDRFIGRYDAEEVARIVYGRVDDETMGLASRGNGCIAEYRRGRGAVFNAGSCEWVAGLIARERPVEQVTRNVLTGDWG
;
A
#
# COMPACT_ATOMS: atom_id res chain seq x y z
N MET A 1 -24.62 0.64 -13.97
CA MET A 1 -23.94 1.46 -15.01
C MET A 1 -23.16 0.51 -15.90
N SER A 2 -23.12 0.74 -17.22
CA SER A 2 -22.25 -0.04 -18.12
C SER A 2 -20.78 0.19 -17.78
N LEU A 3 -19.94 -0.84 -17.86
CA LEU A 3 -18.51 -0.69 -17.68
C LEU A 3 -17.92 0.14 -18.83
N CYS A 4 -16.90 0.94 -18.51
CA CYS A 4 -16.23 1.85 -19.43
C CYS A 4 -14.83 1.33 -19.78
N GLY A 5 -14.32 1.69 -20.95
CA GLY A 5 -12.95 1.37 -21.34
C GLY A 5 -12.72 -0.14 -21.54
N PHE A 6 -11.63 -0.65 -20.97
CA PHE A 6 -11.19 -2.05 -21.10
C PHE A 6 -11.58 -2.91 -19.89
N PHE A 7 -12.59 -2.46 -19.15
CA PHE A 7 -13.11 -3.18 -18.00
C PHE A 7 -14.21 -4.15 -18.39
N VAL A 8 -14.10 -5.38 -17.89
CA VAL A 8 -15.08 -6.46 -18.11
C VAL A 8 -15.67 -6.89 -16.76
N ALA A 9 -16.90 -7.39 -16.81
CA ALA A 9 -17.56 -7.98 -15.67
C ALA A 9 -16.94 -9.35 -15.37
N GLY A 10 -16.54 -9.58 -14.13
CA GLY A 10 -16.14 -10.90 -13.64
C GLY A 10 -17.36 -11.75 -13.28
N PRO A 11 -17.15 -13.04 -12.97
CA PRO A 11 -18.19 -13.90 -12.45
C PRO A 11 -18.82 -13.29 -11.18
N GLY A 12 -20.14 -13.17 -11.16
CA GLY A 12 -20.88 -12.62 -10.02
C GLY A 12 -20.92 -11.09 -9.95
N ASP A 13 -20.51 -10.34 -10.99
CA ASP A 13 -20.75 -8.88 -11.03
C ASP A 13 -22.26 -8.58 -10.99
N ASP A 14 -22.67 -7.84 -9.97
CA ASP A 14 -24.06 -7.48 -9.68
C ASP A 14 -24.42 -6.06 -10.15
N GLY A 15 -23.48 -5.33 -10.76
CA GLY A 15 -23.70 -3.95 -11.16
C GLY A 15 -23.34 -2.91 -10.09
N ASP A 16 -23.05 -3.33 -8.86
CA ASP A 16 -22.74 -2.45 -7.73
C ASP A 16 -21.25 -2.01 -7.73
N PRO A 17 -20.93 -0.72 -7.53
CA PRO A 17 -19.55 -0.25 -7.50
C PRO A 17 -18.69 -0.90 -6.41
N VAL A 18 -19.29 -1.31 -5.30
CA VAL A 18 -18.63 -1.82 -4.09
C VAL A 18 -18.57 -3.34 -4.15
N THR A 19 -19.71 -4.02 -4.26
CA THR A 19 -19.79 -5.49 -4.21
C THR A 19 -19.50 -6.17 -5.55
N GLY A 20 -19.78 -5.52 -6.68
CA GLY A 20 -19.61 -6.10 -8.00
C GLY A 20 -18.14 -6.32 -8.40
N PHE A 21 -17.84 -7.46 -9.02
CA PHE A 21 -16.48 -7.81 -9.43
C PHE A 21 -16.25 -7.45 -10.91
N TYR A 22 -15.34 -6.51 -11.18
CA TYR A 22 -14.95 -6.10 -12.53
C TYR A 22 -13.45 -5.81 -12.56
N TYR A 23 -12.82 -5.98 -13.72
CA TYR A 23 -11.37 -5.85 -13.86
C TYR A 23 -10.96 -5.39 -15.26
N GLU A 24 -9.77 -4.82 -15.35
CA GLU A 24 -9.17 -4.38 -16.61
C GLU A 24 -8.44 -5.53 -17.28
N THR A 25 -8.60 -5.67 -18.60
CA THR A 25 -7.88 -6.67 -19.38
C THR A 25 -7.80 -6.26 -20.86
N VAL A 26 -7.04 -7.01 -21.64
CA VAL A 26 -7.03 -6.85 -23.10
C VAL A 26 -8.41 -7.12 -23.70
N ASP A 27 -8.79 -6.38 -24.74
CA ASP A 27 -10.02 -6.66 -25.47
C ASP A 27 -9.81 -7.82 -26.45
N ALA A 28 -10.77 -8.74 -26.53
CA ALA A 28 -10.74 -9.86 -27.47
C ALA A 28 -10.96 -9.40 -28.92
N ASP A 29 -11.61 -8.26 -29.14
CA ASP A 29 -11.71 -7.62 -30.45
C ASP A 29 -10.40 -6.90 -30.81
N PHE A 30 -9.62 -7.54 -31.69
CA PHE A 30 -8.35 -7.01 -32.15
C PHE A 30 -8.49 -5.77 -33.06
N ALA A 31 -9.69 -5.47 -33.58
CA ALA A 31 -9.93 -4.26 -34.34
C ALA A 31 -10.03 -3.02 -33.44
N ARG A 32 -10.34 -3.21 -32.15
CA ARG A 32 -10.33 -2.13 -31.17
C ARG A 32 -8.88 -1.68 -30.91
N PRO A 33 -8.57 -0.38 -31.09
CA PRO A 33 -7.24 0.12 -30.78
C PRO A 33 -6.87 -0.12 -29.32
N GLN A 34 -5.76 -0.82 -29.12
CA GLN A 34 -5.20 -1.16 -27.82
C GLN A 34 -3.70 -1.42 -27.91
N ALA A 35 -3.01 -1.11 -26.82
CA ALA A 35 -1.59 -1.35 -26.59
C ALA A 35 -1.37 -1.50 -25.09
N TRP A 36 -0.68 -2.57 -24.71
CA TRP A 36 -0.41 -2.93 -23.33
C TRP A 36 1.00 -3.46 -23.21
N GLY A 37 1.62 -3.24 -22.05
CA GLY A 37 2.93 -3.80 -21.79
C GLY A 37 3.34 -3.72 -20.33
N TYR A 38 4.40 -4.45 -20.02
CA TYR A 38 4.98 -4.57 -18.69
C TYR A 38 6.48 -4.87 -18.79
N THR A 39 7.17 -4.78 -17.65
CA THR A 39 8.58 -5.11 -17.48
C THR A 39 8.73 -6.44 -16.74
N ASP A 40 9.81 -7.17 -16.98
CA ASP A 40 10.07 -8.48 -16.36
C ASP A 40 10.51 -8.41 -14.90
N HIS A 41 10.90 -7.21 -14.44
CA HIS A 41 11.24 -6.87 -13.07
C HIS A 41 10.62 -5.52 -12.67
N LEU A 42 10.41 -5.32 -11.36
CA LEU A 42 9.97 -4.04 -10.80
C LEU A 42 11.09 -3.04 -10.59
N THR A 43 12.29 -3.55 -10.41
CA THR A 43 13.46 -2.78 -9.99
C THR A 43 14.64 -3.11 -10.89
N TYR A 44 15.41 -2.07 -11.19
CA TYR A 44 16.61 -2.15 -12.02
C TYR A 44 17.69 -1.24 -11.42
N ALA A 45 18.95 -1.57 -11.68
CA ALA A 45 20.10 -0.72 -11.49
C ALA A 45 20.64 -0.24 -12.85
N PRO A 46 21.42 0.86 -12.88
CA PRO A 46 22.15 1.23 -14.09
C PRO A 46 23.05 0.08 -14.57
N GLY A 47 23.02 -0.21 -15.87
CA GLY A 47 23.66 -1.37 -16.48
C GLY A 47 22.80 -2.63 -16.55
N ASP A 48 21.67 -2.70 -15.83
CA ASP A 48 20.73 -3.81 -15.98
C ASP A 48 20.05 -3.77 -17.36
N THR A 49 19.53 -4.91 -17.79
CA THR A 49 18.74 -5.00 -19.02
C THR A 49 17.27 -4.85 -18.69
N LEU A 50 16.64 -3.79 -19.24
CA LEU A 50 15.21 -3.57 -19.21
C LEU A 50 14.57 -4.26 -20.42
N ALA A 51 13.70 -5.25 -20.17
CA ALA A 51 12.89 -5.90 -21.20
C ALA A 51 11.45 -5.38 -21.15
N LEU A 52 10.91 -4.99 -22.30
CA LEU A 52 9.51 -4.59 -22.46
C LEU A 52 8.74 -5.72 -23.16
N HIS A 53 7.77 -6.28 -22.45
CA HIS A 53 6.82 -7.26 -22.97
C HIS A 53 5.53 -6.55 -23.32
N GLY A 54 4.86 -6.97 -24.40
CA GLY A 54 3.67 -6.24 -24.83
C GLY A 54 2.85 -6.87 -25.94
N VAL A 55 1.62 -6.40 -26.00
CA VAL A 55 0.62 -6.72 -27.02
C VAL A 55 0.01 -5.45 -27.56
N ALA A 56 -0.30 -5.42 -28.86
CA ALA A 56 -1.02 -4.30 -29.44
C ALA A 56 -1.82 -4.71 -30.68
N SER A 57 -2.92 -3.99 -30.91
CA SER A 57 -3.72 -4.02 -32.14
C SER A 57 -2.93 -3.54 -33.38
N ALA A 58 -1.97 -2.64 -33.19
CA ALA A 58 -1.17 -2.06 -34.26
C ALA A 58 0.18 -2.77 -34.44
N ALA A 59 0.74 -2.68 -35.66
CA ALA A 59 2.05 -3.24 -35.99
C ALA A 59 3.22 -2.50 -35.29
N ARG A 60 3.00 -1.26 -34.85
CA ARG A 60 3.98 -0.45 -34.11
C ARG A 60 3.30 0.22 -32.92
N VAL A 61 4.01 0.28 -31.81
CA VAL A 61 3.59 0.95 -30.58
C VAL A 61 4.58 2.05 -30.28
N GLN A 62 4.09 3.26 -30.03
CA GLN A 62 4.90 4.34 -29.52
C GLN A 62 5.15 4.09 -28.03
N VAL A 63 6.42 4.12 -27.63
CA VAL A 63 6.84 3.96 -26.25
C VAL A 63 7.59 5.19 -25.77
N THR A 64 7.14 5.73 -24.65
CA THR A 64 7.80 6.83 -23.95
C THR A 64 8.17 6.37 -22.55
N ILE A 65 9.44 6.47 -22.19
CA ILE A 65 9.92 6.24 -20.82
C ILE A 65 10.30 7.60 -20.23
N ALA A 66 9.73 7.92 -19.08
CA ALA A 66 10.02 9.16 -18.37
C ALA A 66 10.26 8.89 -16.89
N ARG A 67 11.28 9.53 -16.32
CA ARG A 67 11.45 9.62 -14.87
C ARG A 67 10.37 10.54 -14.32
N ASP A 68 9.59 10.05 -13.37
CA ASP A 68 8.55 10.85 -12.73
C ASP A 68 9.14 11.85 -11.73
N GLY A 69 8.43 12.95 -11.50
CA GLY A 69 8.84 14.06 -10.64
C GLY A 69 7.93 15.26 -10.80
N LEU A 70 8.26 16.38 -10.15
CA LEU A 70 7.54 17.65 -10.34
C LEU A 70 7.59 18.10 -11.80
N VAL A 71 8.73 17.89 -12.43
CA VAL A 71 8.94 18.03 -13.87
C VAL A 71 9.41 16.67 -14.40
N PRO A 72 8.50 15.85 -14.97
CA PRO A 72 8.87 14.57 -15.56
C PRO A 72 9.93 14.73 -16.65
N GLU A 73 10.93 13.85 -16.65
CA GLU A 73 12.04 13.86 -17.60
C GLU A 73 11.90 12.67 -18.56
N THR A 74 11.55 12.92 -19.82
CA THR A 74 11.55 11.87 -20.85
C THR A 74 12.98 11.45 -21.16
N VAL A 75 13.29 10.18 -20.92
CA VAL A 75 14.62 9.59 -21.14
C VAL A 75 14.69 8.70 -22.37
N LEU A 76 13.54 8.26 -22.88
CA LEU A 76 13.43 7.48 -24.11
C LEU A 76 12.10 7.78 -24.80
N GLU A 77 12.17 7.97 -26.11
CA GLU A 77 11.01 7.98 -26.99
C GLU A 77 11.34 7.14 -28.23
N THR A 78 10.56 6.09 -28.48
CA THR A 78 10.86 5.11 -29.54
C THR A 78 9.59 4.41 -30.03
N ALA A 79 9.68 3.73 -31.17
CA ALA A 79 8.60 2.92 -31.72
C ALA A 79 9.01 1.44 -31.79
N ILE A 80 8.34 0.59 -31.02
CA ILE A 80 8.65 -0.84 -30.89
C ILE A 80 7.68 -1.69 -31.74
N PRO A 81 8.06 -2.93 -32.12
CA PRO A 81 7.14 -3.88 -32.74
C PRO A 81 5.91 -4.11 -31.86
N GLY A 82 4.73 -3.97 -32.47
CA GLY A 82 3.46 -4.33 -31.85
C GLY A 82 3.00 -5.73 -32.26
N GLY A 83 1.69 -5.90 -32.37
CA GLY A 83 1.05 -7.13 -32.77
C GLY A 83 0.42 -7.90 -31.60
N PHE A 84 -0.57 -8.70 -31.95
CA PHE A 84 -1.35 -9.46 -30.98
C PHE A 84 -0.55 -10.64 -30.41
N ALA A 85 -0.91 -11.02 -29.19
CA ALA A 85 -0.44 -12.19 -28.48
C ALA A 85 -1.58 -12.66 -27.56
N PHE A 86 -1.73 -13.97 -27.43
CA PHE A 86 -2.72 -14.55 -26.53
C PHE A 86 -2.43 -14.12 -25.09
N THR A 87 -3.50 -13.79 -24.34
CA THR A 87 -3.42 -13.49 -22.91
C THR A 87 -4.16 -14.60 -22.15
N PRO A 88 -3.46 -15.38 -21.30
CA PRO A 88 -4.10 -16.42 -20.51
C PRO A 88 -5.21 -15.86 -19.61
N PRO A 89 -6.36 -16.55 -19.45
CA PRO A 89 -7.41 -16.12 -18.54
C PRO A 89 -6.96 -15.99 -17.07
N ASP A 90 -5.92 -16.73 -16.68
CA ASP A 90 -5.31 -16.74 -15.35
C ASP A 90 -4.00 -15.94 -15.30
N CYS A 91 -3.77 -15.02 -16.25
CA CYS A 91 -2.53 -14.23 -16.32
C CYS A 91 -2.25 -13.39 -15.06
N SER A 92 -3.25 -13.10 -14.24
CA SER A 92 -3.08 -12.49 -12.92
C SER A 92 -2.26 -13.37 -11.94
N VAL A 93 -2.25 -14.69 -12.15
CA VAL A 93 -1.55 -15.70 -11.36
C VAL A 93 -0.30 -16.20 -12.08
N THR A 94 -0.40 -16.49 -13.39
CA THR A 94 0.66 -17.14 -14.17
C THR A 94 1.52 -16.17 -15.00
N GLY A 95 1.07 -14.91 -15.12
CA GLY A 95 1.66 -13.92 -16.01
C GLY A 95 1.04 -13.94 -17.41
N CYS A 96 1.17 -12.83 -18.13
CA CYS A 96 0.60 -12.68 -19.47
C CYS A 96 1.31 -13.53 -20.54
N GLY A 97 2.57 -13.90 -20.33
CA GLY A 97 3.37 -14.65 -21.31
C GLY A 97 3.59 -13.90 -22.63
N TRP A 98 3.50 -12.57 -22.63
CA TRP A 98 3.64 -11.80 -23.85
C TRP A 98 5.08 -11.78 -24.36
N PRO A 99 5.28 -11.75 -25.69
CA PRO A 99 6.61 -11.69 -26.27
C PRO A 99 7.32 -10.40 -25.86
N GLU A 100 8.62 -10.51 -25.67
CA GLU A 100 9.49 -9.34 -25.57
C GLU A 100 9.43 -8.56 -26.91
N ARG A 101 9.12 -7.27 -26.82
CA ARG A 101 9.02 -6.37 -27.97
C ARG A 101 10.24 -5.46 -28.08
N HIS A 102 10.91 -5.20 -26.96
CA HIS A 102 12.07 -4.33 -26.91
C HIS A 102 12.96 -4.68 -25.73
N ARG A 103 14.26 -4.45 -25.90
CA ARG A 103 15.27 -4.56 -24.85
C ARG A 103 16.21 -3.38 -24.92
N LEU A 104 16.63 -2.89 -23.75
CA LEU A 104 17.68 -1.89 -23.65
C LEU A 104 18.50 -2.10 -22.38
N THR A 105 19.79 -1.82 -22.45
CA THR A 105 20.65 -1.70 -21.27
C THR A 105 20.45 -0.32 -20.68
N ILE A 106 20.11 -0.25 -19.39
CA ILE A 106 19.84 1.03 -18.73
C ILE A 106 21.14 1.84 -18.65
N PRO A 107 21.16 3.06 -19.21
CA PRO A 107 22.35 3.91 -19.17
C PRO A 107 22.75 4.34 -17.76
N ALA A 108 24.05 4.64 -17.57
CA ALA A 108 24.61 5.02 -16.27
C ALA A 108 24.13 6.39 -15.77
N GLU A 109 23.69 7.25 -16.68
CA GLU A 109 23.24 8.62 -16.42
C GLU A 109 21.79 8.71 -15.92
N TRP A 110 21.01 7.64 -16.05
CA TRP A 110 19.64 7.62 -15.54
C TRP A 110 19.66 7.70 -14.01
N LYS A 111 18.94 8.69 -13.47
CA LYS A 111 18.90 8.98 -12.03
C LYS A 111 17.95 8.04 -11.30
N SER A 112 18.22 7.75 -10.04
CA SER A 112 17.27 7.00 -9.21
C SER A 112 15.89 7.66 -9.18
N GLY A 113 14.84 6.85 -9.21
CA GLY A 113 13.46 7.32 -9.28
C GLY A 113 12.49 6.25 -9.76
N VAL A 114 11.22 6.62 -9.78
CA VAL A 114 10.17 5.83 -10.44
C VAL A 114 10.07 6.30 -11.90
N TYR A 115 10.09 5.35 -12.82
CA TYR A 115 9.98 5.60 -14.25
C TYR A 115 8.64 5.09 -14.75
N THR A 116 7.91 5.94 -15.47
CA THR A 116 6.67 5.54 -16.16
C THR A 116 7.01 5.12 -17.59
N VAL A 117 6.42 4.01 -18.03
CA VAL A 117 6.47 3.54 -19.42
C VAL A 117 5.08 3.67 -20.01
N THR A 118 4.94 4.53 -21.02
CA THR A 118 3.69 4.72 -21.74
C THR A 118 3.72 3.90 -23.01
N PHE A 119 2.69 3.09 -23.27
CA PHE A 119 2.48 2.34 -24.51
C PHE A 119 1.29 2.94 -25.26
N ALA A 120 1.52 3.51 -26.43
CA ALA A 120 0.49 4.23 -27.17
C ALA A 120 0.33 3.76 -28.61
N VAL A 121 -0.93 3.69 -29.04
CA VAL A 121 -1.37 3.55 -30.43
C VAL A 121 -2.48 4.57 -30.69
N PRO A 122 -2.78 4.95 -31.95
CA PRO A 122 -3.90 5.84 -32.22
C PRO A 122 -5.20 5.32 -31.59
N GLY A 123 -5.78 6.08 -30.64
CA GLY A 123 -7.01 5.73 -29.95
C GLY A 123 -6.85 4.98 -28.61
N HIS A 124 -5.65 4.61 -28.19
CA HIS A 124 -5.42 4.00 -26.87
C HIS A 124 -4.02 4.23 -26.31
N GLU A 125 -3.96 4.39 -25.00
CA GLU A 125 -2.72 4.46 -24.23
C GLU A 125 -2.86 3.65 -22.93
N SER A 126 -1.85 2.87 -22.59
CA SER A 126 -1.69 2.27 -21.27
C SER A 126 -0.38 2.71 -20.62
N ARG A 127 -0.27 2.54 -19.29
CA ARG A 127 0.94 2.89 -18.54
C ARG A 127 1.42 1.74 -17.68
N HIS A 128 2.73 1.59 -17.62
CA HIS A 128 3.45 0.74 -16.69
C HIS A 128 4.44 1.58 -15.88
N MET A 129 5.07 0.99 -14.87
CA MET A 129 6.14 1.64 -14.13
C MET A 129 7.16 0.63 -13.60
N PHE A 130 8.40 1.11 -13.49
CA PHE A 130 9.50 0.41 -12.81
C PHE A 130 10.29 1.40 -11.95
N VAL A 131 11.13 0.88 -11.08
CA VAL A 131 11.97 1.66 -10.15
C VAL A 131 13.42 1.50 -10.57
N LEU A 132 14.13 2.62 -10.65
CA LEU A 132 15.58 2.63 -10.83
C LEU A 132 16.25 2.96 -9.49
N ARG A 133 17.00 2.00 -8.95
CA ARG A 133 17.87 2.21 -7.78
C ARG A 133 19.13 2.97 -8.18
N PRO A 134 19.76 3.73 -7.27
CA PRO A 134 20.99 4.44 -7.60
C PRO A 134 22.15 3.44 -7.79
N ALA A 135 23.11 3.76 -8.67
CA ALA A 135 24.34 2.96 -8.80
C ALA A 135 25.20 3.02 -7.52
N ARG A 136 25.15 4.16 -6.82
CA ARG A 136 25.73 4.41 -5.50
C ARG A 136 24.81 5.39 -4.77
N PRO A 137 24.65 5.29 -3.44
CA PRO A 137 23.85 6.22 -2.67
C PRO A 137 24.17 7.67 -3.02
N ALA A 138 23.15 8.41 -3.47
CA ALA A 138 23.22 9.82 -3.84
C ALA A 138 22.43 10.70 -2.87
N ALA A 139 21.59 10.11 -2.02
CA ALA A 139 20.84 10.76 -0.97
C ALA A 139 21.11 10.15 0.41
N ARG A 140 20.81 10.92 1.48
CA ARG A 140 20.86 10.42 2.87
C ARG A 140 19.63 9.57 3.23
N ILE A 141 18.56 9.70 2.46
CA ILE A 141 17.26 9.08 2.69
C ILE A 141 16.95 8.13 1.54
N LEU A 142 16.70 6.87 1.86
CA LEU A 142 16.15 5.90 0.91
C LEU A 142 14.62 5.86 1.06
N PHE A 143 13.89 6.16 0.00
CA PHE A 143 12.46 5.91 -0.07
C PHE A 143 12.21 4.46 -0.49
N LEU A 144 11.79 3.64 0.47
CA LEU A 144 11.39 2.26 0.27
C LEU A 144 9.92 2.20 -0.15
N LEU A 145 9.67 1.77 -1.39
CA LEU A 145 8.35 1.75 -2.00
C LEU A 145 7.58 0.48 -1.65
N ALA A 146 6.26 0.61 -1.41
CA ALA A 146 5.38 -0.46 -0.93
C ALA A 146 4.95 -1.46 -2.03
N THR A 147 5.93 -1.93 -2.82
CA THR A 147 5.69 -2.76 -4.01
C THR A 147 4.97 -4.08 -3.74
N GLY A 148 5.06 -4.64 -2.53
CA GLY A 148 4.29 -5.83 -2.15
C GLY A 148 2.79 -5.54 -2.10
N THR A 149 2.42 -4.37 -1.57
CA THR A 149 1.03 -3.88 -1.59
C THR A 149 0.59 -3.54 -3.02
N TRP A 150 1.48 -3.00 -3.87
CA TRP A 150 1.16 -2.77 -5.28
C TRP A 150 0.80 -4.08 -5.98
N CYS A 151 1.61 -5.11 -5.82
CA CYS A 151 1.35 -6.45 -6.37
C CYS A 151 0.06 -7.07 -5.82
N ALA A 152 -0.17 -6.95 -4.50
CA ALA A 152 -1.32 -7.53 -3.82
C ALA A 152 -2.67 -6.96 -4.28
N TYR A 153 -2.68 -5.69 -4.68
CA TYR A 153 -3.88 -4.96 -5.05
C TYR A 153 -4.11 -4.88 -6.57
N ASN A 154 -3.08 -5.09 -7.39
CA ASN A 154 -3.20 -5.01 -8.84
C ASN A 154 -4.23 -6.03 -9.36
N ASP A 155 -5.37 -5.53 -9.83
CA ASP A 155 -6.51 -6.29 -10.34
C ASP A 155 -6.50 -6.42 -11.87
N TRP A 156 -5.46 -5.92 -12.55
CA TRP A 156 -5.30 -6.14 -13.99
C TRP A 156 -5.21 -7.65 -14.29
N GLY A 157 -6.02 -8.11 -15.25
CA GLY A 157 -6.11 -9.53 -15.60
C GLY A 157 -6.93 -10.37 -14.61
N GLY A 158 -7.74 -9.74 -13.76
CA GLY A 158 -8.81 -10.41 -13.01
C GLY A 158 -8.55 -10.55 -11.51
N SER A 159 -7.50 -11.27 -11.14
CA SER A 159 -7.28 -11.65 -9.73
C SER A 159 -6.24 -10.79 -9.02
N ASN A 160 -6.48 -10.58 -7.73
CA ASN A 160 -5.55 -10.03 -6.75
C ASN A 160 -5.76 -10.74 -5.39
N HIS A 161 -5.17 -10.24 -4.29
CA HIS A 161 -5.34 -10.86 -2.96
C HIS A 161 -6.67 -10.51 -2.23
N TYR A 162 -7.64 -9.93 -2.93
CA TYR A 162 -8.95 -9.56 -2.38
C TYR A 162 -10.14 -10.04 -3.23
N GLN A 163 -9.98 -10.13 -4.55
CA GLN A 163 -11.01 -10.54 -5.50
C GLN A 163 -10.33 -11.29 -6.65
N GLY A 164 -11.06 -12.17 -7.35
CA GLY A 164 -10.44 -12.86 -8.46
C GLY A 164 -11.29 -13.93 -9.13
N LEU A 165 -10.62 -14.64 -10.04
CA LEU A 165 -11.16 -15.66 -10.92
C LEU A 165 -10.77 -17.08 -10.48
N THR A 166 -10.34 -17.24 -9.23
CA THR A 166 -9.81 -18.52 -8.74
C THR A 166 -10.86 -19.30 -7.95
N GLY A 167 -10.48 -20.51 -7.53
CA GLY A 167 -11.35 -21.43 -6.81
C GLY A 167 -12.36 -22.15 -7.72
N PRO A 168 -13.13 -23.11 -7.17
CA PRO A 168 -14.04 -23.97 -7.95
C PRO A 168 -15.15 -23.21 -8.69
N HIS A 169 -15.50 -22.02 -8.21
CA HIS A 169 -16.56 -21.19 -8.76
C HIS A 169 -16.04 -19.94 -9.51
N GLY A 170 -14.72 -19.74 -9.57
CA GLY A 170 -14.12 -18.61 -10.27
C GLY A 170 -14.44 -17.24 -9.67
N ILE A 171 -14.63 -17.17 -8.35
CA ILE A 171 -14.98 -15.94 -7.60
C ILE A 171 -14.05 -15.69 -6.40
N GLU A 172 -13.05 -16.54 -6.19
CA GLU A 172 -12.13 -16.43 -5.07
C GLU A 172 -10.91 -15.59 -5.45
N PHE A 173 -10.38 -14.86 -4.47
CA PHE A 173 -9.11 -14.15 -4.60
C PHE A 173 -7.96 -15.12 -4.85
N ALA A 174 -6.92 -14.66 -5.54
CA ALA A 174 -5.75 -15.47 -5.80
C ALA A 174 -4.78 -15.44 -4.61
N ALA A 175 -4.42 -16.61 -4.08
CA ALA A 175 -3.36 -16.72 -3.07
C ALA A 175 -1.99 -16.40 -3.67
N GLU A 176 -1.81 -16.56 -4.98
CA GLU A 176 -0.59 -16.25 -5.71
C GLU A 176 -0.89 -15.23 -6.80
N VAL A 177 -0.05 -14.20 -6.92
CA VAL A 177 -0.17 -13.18 -7.96
C VAL A 177 1.14 -12.99 -8.69
N SER A 178 1.06 -12.80 -10.00
CA SER A 178 2.22 -12.59 -10.87
C SER A 178 2.55 -11.11 -11.01
N LEU A 179 3.85 -10.84 -11.08
CA LEU A 179 4.41 -9.57 -11.52
C LEU A 179 4.33 -9.37 -13.05
N LEU A 180 4.27 -10.47 -13.82
CA LEU A 180 4.42 -10.44 -15.28
C LEU A 180 3.12 -10.03 -15.99
N ARG A 181 2.61 -8.86 -15.62
CA ARG A 181 1.37 -8.27 -16.13
C ARG A 181 1.41 -6.74 -16.01
N PRO A 182 0.60 -6.01 -16.80
CA PRO A 182 0.43 -4.57 -16.63
C PRO A 182 -0.08 -4.17 -15.25
N TRP A 183 0.10 -2.89 -14.93
CA TRP A 183 -0.57 -2.25 -13.80
C TRP A 183 -1.97 -1.79 -14.19
N ALA A 184 -2.94 -2.00 -13.31
CA ALA A 184 -4.29 -1.51 -13.51
C ALA A 184 -4.33 0.03 -13.58
N SER A 185 -5.24 0.55 -14.40
CA SER A 185 -5.53 1.97 -14.52
C SER A 185 -5.76 2.60 -13.14
N GLY A 186 -4.98 3.64 -12.84
CA GLY A 186 -4.98 4.36 -11.56
C GLY A 186 -3.76 4.11 -10.66
N PHE A 187 -3.00 3.02 -10.86
CA PHE A 187 -1.83 2.71 -10.02
C PHE A 187 -0.62 3.61 -10.32
N VAL A 188 -0.42 3.96 -11.60
CA VAL A 188 0.74 4.74 -12.06
C VAL A 188 0.48 6.25 -12.03
N ARG A 189 -0.77 6.65 -12.31
CA ARG A 189 -1.21 8.04 -12.37
C ARG A 189 -2.55 8.20 -11.67
N TRP A 190 -2.64 9.20 -10.78
CA TRP A 190 -3.88 9.50 -10.07
C TRP A 190 -4.90 10.04 -11.08
N PRO A 191 -6.12 9.47 -11.15
CA PRO A 191 -7.12 9.96 -12.09
C PRO A 191 -7.62 11.35 -11.69
N GLU A 192 -7.85 12.21 -12.69
CA GLU A 192 -8.30 13.58 -12.45
C GLU A 192 -9.66 13.61 -11.74
N GLY A 193 -9.77 14.43 -10.69
CA GLY A 193 -11.00 14.55 -9.89
C GLY A 193 -11.34 13.33 -9.03
N ALA A 194 -10.50 12.29 -9.04
CA ALA A 194 -10.79 11.06 -8.29
C ALA A 194 -10.75 11.31 -6.77
N PRO A 195 -11.77 10.85 -6.01
CA PRO A 195 -11.80 11.04 -4.57
C PRO A 195 -10.83 10.08 -3.86
N ARG A 196 -10.37 10.48 -2.67
CA ARG A 196 -9.65 9.59 -1.74
C ARG A 196 -10.64 8.77 -0.92
N ILE A 197 -10.14 7.77 -0.19
CA ILE A 197 -10.97 6.83 0.57
C ILE A 197 -11.74 7.50 1.73
N PRO A 198 -11.12 8.38 2.56
CA PRO A 198 -11.82 8.94 3.71
C PRO A 198 -13.10 9.69 3.36
N HIS A 199 -14.25 9.15 3.75
CA HIS A 199 -15.56 9.71 3.47
C HIS A 199 -16.56 9.40 4.58
N ALA A 200 -17.31 10.41 4.99
CA ALA A 200 -18.32 10.30 6.04
C ALA A 200 -19.72 10.41 5.41
N SER A 201 -20.41 9.27 5.29
CA SER A 201 -21.80 9.29 4.82
C SER A 201 -22.72 9.90 5.89
N PRO A 202 -23.80 10.62 5.51
CA PRO A 202 -24.80 11.14 6.45
C PRO A 202 -25.24 10.07 7.45
N LEU A 203 -25.50 10.42 8.72
CA LEU A 203 -25.96 9.45 9.72
C LEU A 203 -27.30 8.82 9.30
N LEU A 204 -27.56 7.58 9.75
CA LEU A 204 -28.78 6.83 9.45
C LEU A 204 -29.03 6.55 7.96
N SER A 205 -27.98 6.61 7.13
CA SER A 205 -28.00 6.20 5.73
C SER A 205 -27.11 4.98 5.51
N ARG A 206 -27.30 4.27 4.40
CA ARG A 206 -26.29 3.32 3.94
C ARG A 206 -24.97 4.03 3.64
N PRO A 207 -23.81 3.44 3.99
CA PRO A 207 -22.52 4.02 3.65
C PRO A 207 -22.29 4.04 2.15
N ARG A 208 -21.64 5.11 1.70
CA ARG A 208 -21.23 5.37 0.33
C ARG A 208 -19.73 5.19 0.19
N TYR A 209 -19.28 4.80 -0.99
CA TYR A 209 -17.87 4.61 -1.31
C TYR A 209 -17.51 5.41 -2.57
N PRO A 210 -17.33 6.74 -2.44
CA PRO A 210 -17.18 7.61 -3.61
C PRO A 210 -16.03 7.21 -4.55
N HIS A 211 -14.93 6.68 -4.01
CA HIS A 211 -13.82 6.18 -4.83
C HIS A 211 -14.20 4.96 -5.67
N MET A 212 -14.95 3.99 -5.13
CA MET A 212 -15.41 2.84 -5.90
C MET A 212 -16.50 3.22 -6.91
N GLU A 213 -17.42 4.11 -6.51
CA GLU A 213 -18.43 4.71 -7.39
C GLU A 213 -17.77 5.42 -8.58
N PHE A 214 -16.74 6.24 -8.31
CA PHE A 214 -15.95 6.93 -9.32
C PHE A 214 -15.19 5.94 -10.22
N ALA A 215 -14.55 4.93 -9.65
CA ALA A 215 -13.78 3.94 -10.40
C ALA A 215 -14.66 3.21 -11.43
N ARG A 216 -15.82 2.72 -10.99
CA ARG A 216 -16.75 2.00 -11.88
C ARG A 216 -17.29 2.91 -13.00
N ALA A 217 -17.62 4.16 -12.68
CA ALA A 217 -18.17 5.10 -13.65
C ALA A 217 -17.14 5.52 -14.72
N ASN A 218 -15.85 5.51 -14.41
CA ASN A 218 -14.80 6.02 -15.27
C ASN A 218 -13.90 4.94 -15.89
N GLY A 219 -14.15 3.65 -15.63
CA GLY A 219 -13.31 2.57 -16.14
C GLY A 219 -11.89 2.66 -15.56
N ILE A 220 -11.81 2.60 -14.23
CA ILE A 220 -10.56 2.64 -13.46
C ILE A 220 -10.59 1.46 -12.47
N SER A 221 -9.42 0.96 -12.08
CA SER A 221 -9.33 -0.10 -11.06
C SER A 221 -10.06 0.31 -9.80
N LYS A 222 -10.83 -0.59 -9.20
CA LYS A 222 -11.47 -0.33 -7.89
C LYS A 222 -10.43 -0.06 -6.79
N LYS A 223 -9.19 -0.50 -7.00
CA LYS A 223 -8.08 -0.43 -6.05
C LYS A 223 -7.17 0.80 -6.23
N TYR A 224 -7.46 1.70 -7.18
CA TYR A 224 -6.62 2.87 -7.46
C TYR A 224 -6.34 3.77 -6.25
N ALA A 225 -7.27 3.82 -5.30
CA ALA A 225 -7.15 4.64 -4.09
C ALA A 225 -6.55 3.87 -2.90
N SER A 226 -6.44 2.55 -3.00
CA SER A 226 -5.95 1.67 -1.93
C SER A 226 -4.46 1.35 -2.08
N SER A 227 -3.88 1.50 -3.27
CA SER A 227 -2.50 1.09 -3.56
C SER A 227 -1.94 1.79 -4.81
N GLY A 228 -0.66 1.58 -5.07
CA GLY A 228 0.05 2.08 -6.24
C GLY A 228 0.76 3.42 -6.00
N TRP A 229 1.82 3.63 -6.77
CA TRP A 229 2.64 4.84 -6.76
C TRP A 229 1.81 6.13 -6.71
N ALA A 230 0.76 6.20 -7.53
CA ALA A 230 -0.09 7.38 -7.66
C ALA A 230 -0.78 7.82 -6.37
N ALA A 231 -1.20 6.87 -5.53
CA ALA A 231 -2.09 7.13 -4.40
C ALA A 231 -1.36 7.74 -3.21
N PHE A 232 -0.14 7.28 -2.92
CA PHE A 232 0.57 7.64 -1.70
C PHE A 232 2.03 8.06 -1.93
N GLU A 233 2.87 7.20 -2.49
CA GLU A 233 4.30 7.48 -2.54
C GLU A 233 4.65 8.62 -3.51
N ARG A 234 3.92 8.75 -4.62
CA ARG A 234 4.09 9.86 -5.57
C ARG A 234 3.84 11.23 -4.92
N PRO A 235 2.67 11.53 -4.32
CA PRO A 235 2.47 12.83 -3.70
C PRO A 235 3.47 13.13 -2.58
N PHE A 236 3.93 12.10 -1.84
CA PHE A 236 4.99 12.27 -0.86
C PHE A 236 6.34 12.63 -1.51
N ALA A 237 6.75 11.92 -2.57
CA ALA A 237 7.96 12.21 -3.32
C ALA A 237 7.96 13.62 -3.93
N LEU A 238 6.82 14.03 -4.51
CA LEU A 238 6.66 15.38 -5.07
C LEU A 238 6.73 16.47 -4.00
N TRP A 239 6.24 16.17 -2.79
CA TRP A 239 6.42 17.05 -1.64
C TRP A 239 7.91 17.17 -1.27
N CYS A 240 8.62 16.04 -1.11
CA CYS A 240 10.06 16.05 -0.82
C CYS A 240 10.86 16.84 -1.87
N GLU A 241 10.60 16.63 -3.16
CA GLU A 241 11.27 17.35 -4.25
C GLU A 241 11.04 18.87 -4.14
N ARG A 242 9.81 19.29 -3.82
CA ARG A 242 9.45 20.71 -3.65
C ARG A 242 10.14 21.34 -2.45
N GLU A 243 10.34 20.57 -1.39
CA GLU A 243 11.03 21.00 -0.16
C GLU A 243 12.56 20.88 -0.27
N GLY A 244 13.09 20.42 -1.41
CA GLY A 244 14.53 20.23 -1.62
C GLY A 244 15.13 19.05 -0.85
N ILE A 245 14.31 18.08 -0.47
CA ILE A 245 14.72 16.85 0.23
C ILE A 245 15.05 15.80 -0.82
N ALA A 246 16.35 15.51 -0.99
CA ALA A 246 16.83 14.50 -1.93
C ALA A 246 16.49 13.07 -1.43
N LEU A 247 16.05 12.22 -2.35
CA LEU A 247 15.68 10.83 -2.12
C LEU A 247 16.37 9.91 -3.14
N ASP A 248 16.86 8.77 -2.66
CA ASP A 248 17.06 7.59 -3.50
C ASP A 248 15.85 6.67 -3.37
N TYR A 249 15.65 5.76 -4.33
CA TYR A 249 14.49 4.88 -4.38
C TYR A 249 14.91 3.42 -4.42
N ALA A 250 14.19 2.58 -3.69
CA ALA A 250 14.28 1.13 -3.80
C ALA A 250 12.92 0.48 -3.56
N THR A 251 12.78 -0.76 -3.99
CA THR A 251 11.56 -1.55 -3.80
C THR A 251 11.67 -2.45 -2.57
N GLN A 252 10.53 -2.90 -2.04
CA GLN A 252 10.54 -4.02 -1.10
C GLN A 252 11.18 -5.29 -1.70
N HIS A 253 11.14 -5.47 -3.03
CA HIS A 253 11.80 -6.60 -3.70
C HIS A 253 13.33 -6.51 -3.62
N ASP A 254 13.89 -5.29 -3.72
CA ASP A 254 15.31 -5.05 -3.41
C ASP A 254 15.60 -5.40 -1.95
N LEU A 255 14.74 -4.93 -1.03
CA LEU A 255 14.92 -5.18 0.40
C LEU A 255 14.85 -6.68 0.70
N HIS A 256 13.95 -7.43 0.08
CA HIS A 256 13.89 -8.88 0.24
C HIS A 256 15.21 -9.57 -0.15
N ARG A 257 15.80 -9.13 -1.27
CA ARG A 257 16.99 -9.77 -1.85
C ARG A 257 18.29 -9.39 -1.13
N ASP A 258 18.43 -8.14 -0.71
CA ASP A 258 19.71 -7.57 -0.29
C ASP A 258 19.69 -7.15 1.20
N PRO A 259 20.31 -7.92 2.11
CA PRO A 259 20.43 -7.55 3.53
C PRO A 259 21.23 -6.26 3.76
N GLY A 260 22.06 -5.85 2.80
CA GLY A 260 22.89 -4.66 2.89
C GLY A 260 22.22 -3.40 2.35
N LEU A 261 21.02 -3.49 1.75
CA LEU A 261 20.39 -2.39 1.00
C LEU A 261 20.27 -1.10 1.82
N LEU A 262 19.88 -1.21 3.09
CA LEU A 262 19.56 -0.06 3.94
C LEU A 262 20.79 0.57 4.60
N LEU A 263 21.88 -0.20 4.75
CA LEU A 263 23.06 0.19 5.54
C LEU A 263 23.73 1.51 5.12
N PRO A 264 23.77 1.89 3.83
CA PRO A 264 24.40 3.15 3.44
C PRO A 264 23.59 4.41 3.78
N TYR A 265 22.33 4.26 4.18
CA TYR A 265 21.41 5.38 4.38
C TYR A 265 21.27 5.72 5.85
N GLU A 266 21.12 7.01 6.15
CA GLU A 266 20.86 7.47 7.52
C GLU A 266 19.40 7.26 7.91
N ARG A 267 18.49 7.45 6.95
CA ARG A 267 17.06 7.25 7.14
C ARG A 267 16.46 6.41 6.01
N VAL A 268 15.48 5.59 6.37
CA VAL A 268 14.58 4.94 5.43
C VAL A 268 13.21 5.59 5.57
N LEU A 269 12.65 6.04 4.45
CA LEU A 269 11.30 6.59 4.35
C LEU A 269 10.36 5.50 3.79
N ILE A 270 9.21 5.34 4.43
CA ILE A 270 8.07 4.53 3.95
C ILE A 270 6.83 5.42 4.05
N ALA A 271 5.93 5.38 3.07
CA ALA A 271 4.73 6.22 3.07
C ALA A 271 3.51 5.50 2.50
N GLY A 272 2.33 5.84 3.01
CA GLY A 272 1.07 5.33 2.50
C GLY A 272 0.73 3.94 3.02
N HIS A 273 0.58 3.00 2.09
CA HIS A 273 0.03 1.70 2.40
C HIS A 273 1.06 0.57 2.16
N ASP A 274 1.82 0.23 3.19
CA ASP A 274 2.85 -0.82 3.18
C ASP A 274 2.41 -2.08 3.92
N GLU A 275 1.28 -2.66 3.51
CA GLU A 275 0.62 -3.76 4.22
C GLU A 275 1.28 -5.14 4.02
N TYR A 276 1.91 -5.39 2.87
CA TYR A 276 2.44 -6.70 2.50
C TYR A 276 3.97 -6.74 2.63
N TRP A 277 4.47 -7.58 3.54
CA TRP A 277 5.91 -7.74 3.81
C TRP A 277 6.30 -9.20 3.88
N THR A 278 7.52 -9.54 3.45
CA THR A 278 8.08 -10.87 3.73
C THR A 278 8.86 -10.86 5.04
N TRP A 279 9.14 -12.05 5.55
CA TRP A 279 9.98 -12.22 6.74
C TRP A 279 11.39 -11.64 6.53
N GLU A 280 11.99 -11.87 5.38
CA GLU A 280 13.33 -11.38 5.01
C GLU A 280 13.39 -9.86 5.03
N MET A 281 12.37 -9.19 4.48
CA MET A 281 12.29 -7.73 4.52
C MET A 281 12.28 -7.21 5.95
N ARG A 282 11.56 -7.88 6.87
CA ARG A 282 11.55 -7.53 8.29
C ARG A 282 12.87 -7.84 8.98
N ASP A 283 13.56 -8.93 8.64
CA ASP A 283 14.90 -9.23 9.17
C ASP A 283 15.89 -8.11 8.81
N HIS A 284 15.87 -7.64 7.58
CA HIS A 284 16.76 -6.59 7.13
C HIS A 284 16.42 -5.23 7.74
N LEU A 285 15.12 -4.90 7.86
CA LEU A 285 14.67 -3.67 8.53
C LEU A 285 15.03 -3.68 10.03
N ASP A 286 14.76 -4.79 10.72
CA ASP A 286 15.07 -4.93 12.14
C ASP A 286 16.59 -4.81 12.38
N ALA A 287 17.42 -5.47 11.55
CA ALA A 287 18.87 -5.38 11.66
C ALA A 287 19.40 -3.95 11.40
N TYR A 288 18.82 -3.24 10.43
CA TYR A 288 19.14 -1.85 10.16
C TYR A 288 18.82 -0.95 11.37
N VAL A 289 17.62 -1.08 11.95
CA VAL A 289 17.22 -0.31 13.14
C VAL A 289 18.10 -0.66 14.34
N GLU A 290 18.33 -1.94 14.63
CA GLU A 290 19.21 -2.36 15.72
C GLU A 290 20.64 -1.82 15.55
N GLY A 291 21.10 -1.70 14.30
CA GLY A 291 22.40 -1.16 13.92
C GLY A 291 22.57 0.34 14.18
N GLY A 292 21.49 1.10 14.35
CA GLY A 292 21.52 2.57 14.47
C GLY A 292 20.70 3.30 13.40
N GLY A 293 20.07 2.55 12.49
CA GLY A 293 19.24 3.10 11.44
C GLY A 293 17.97 3.77 11.95
N ARG A 294 17.50 4.79 11.22
CA ARG A 294 16.26 5.51 11.52
C ARG A 294 15.22 5.22 10.43
N VAL A 295 13.99 4.91 10.81
CA VAL A 295 12.89 4.62 9.88
C VAL A 295 11.77 5.63 10.07
N ALA A 296 11.57 6.51 9.10
CA ALA A 296 10.47 7.45 9.02
C ALA A 296 9.31 6.81 8.26
N ARG A 297 8.34 6.25 8.98
CA ARG A 297 7.18 5.57 8.40
C ARG A 297 5.94 6.45 8.52
N PHE A 298 5.49 6.98 7.39
CA PHE A 298 4.25 7.72 7.21
C PHE A 298 3.19 6.85 6.54
N GLY A 299 3.00 5.64 7.06
CA GLY A 299 2.07 4.65 6.53
C GLY A 299 1.25 3.98 7.62
N GLY A 300 0.24 3.21 7.19
CA GLY A 300 -0.68 2.45 8.03
C GLY A 300 -0.90 1.04 7.51
N ASN A 301 -1.66 0.26 8.29
CA ASN A 301 -2.02 -1.13 8.02
C ASN A 301 -0.83 -2.09 7.87
N PHE A 302 0.16 -2.06 8.77
CA PHE A 302 1.23 -3.05 8.73
C PHE A 302 0.72 -4.43 9.19
N PHE A 303 0.30 -5.26 8.24
CA PHE A 303 -0.62 -6.37 8.54
C PHE A 303 -0.16 -7.74 8.00
N TRP A 304 0.04 -7.90 6.68
CA TRP A 304 0.20 -9.21 6.06
C TRP A 304 1.66 -9.67 5.98
N GLN A 305 1.89 -10.92 6.41
CA GLN A 305 3.05 -11.69 6.01
C GLN A 305 2.83 -12.30 4.62
N THR A 306 3.83 -12.14 3.76
CA THR A 306 3.90 -12.71 2.41
C THR A 306 5.18 -13.49 2.18
N ARG A 307 5.19 -14.24 1.07
CA ARG A 307 6.41 -14.84 0.51
C ARG A 307 6.57 -14.40 -0.94
N LEU A 308 7.82 -14.33 -1.38
CA LEU A 308 8.18 -14.13 -2.78
C LEU A 308 8.85 -15.39 -3.32
N SER A 309 8.60 -15.70 -4.59
CA SER A 309 9.36 -16.72 -5.32
C SER A 309 10.84 -16.32 -5.47
N ALA A 310 11.73 -17.27 -5.73
CA ALA A 310 13.16 -17.00 -5.83
C ALA A 310 13.53 -15.99 -6.94
N ASP A 311 12.76 -15.96 -8.03
CA ASP A 311 12.91 -14.99 -9.12
C ASP A 311 12.20 -13.64 -8.85
N LEU A 312 11.54 -13.52 -7.70
CA LEU A 312 10.76 -12.36 -7.24
C LEU A 312 9.57 -11.99 -8.13
N ARG A 313 9.06 -12.95 -8.93
CA ARG A 313 7.96 -12.70 -9.89
C ARG A 313 6.59 -13.15 -9.39
N THR A 314 6.54 -13.94 -8.32
CA THR A 314 5.29 -14.40 -7.71
C THR A 314 5.25 -14.00 -6.25
N GLN A 315 4.15 -13.37 -5.84
CA GLN A 315 3.86 -13.09 -4.44
C GLN A 315 2.76 -14.03 -3.95
N THR A 316 2.99 -14.65 -2.79
CA THR A 316 2.05 -15.58 -2.14
C THR A 316 1.50 -14.99 -0.85
N CYS A 317 0.18 -14.99 -0.71
CA CYS A 317 -0.56 -14.65 0.49
C CYS A 317 -1.88 -15.44 0.59
N PHE A 318 -1.95 -16.45 1.45
CA PHE A 318 -3.18 -17.23 1.68
C PHE A 318 -4.18 -16.51 2.59
N LYS A 319 -3.76 -15.49 3.34
CA LYS A 319 -4.58 -14.64 4.21
C LYS A 319 -5.42 -15.49 5.17
N TYR A 320 -6.73 -15.34 5.12
CA TYR A 320 -7.72 -16.02 5.94
C TYR A 320 -7.82 -17.53 5.65
N ARG A 321 -7.32 -18.00 4.50
CA ARG A 321 -7.25 -19.43 4.14
C ARG A 321 -5.96 -20.10 4.60
N ALA A 322 -5.02 -19.35 5.19
CA ALA A 322 -3.67 -19.83 5.41
C ALA A 322 -3.59 -21.08 6.29
N GLU A 323 -4.39 -21.18 7.36
CA GLU A 323 -4.36 -22.40 8.19
C GLU A 323 -4.81 -23.67 7.46
N ALA A 324 -5.72 -23.53 6.50
CA ALA A 324 -6.27 -24.66 5.76
C ALA A 324 -5.41 -25.03 4.53
N GLU A 325 -4.85 -24.02 3.86
CA GLU A 325 -4.30 -24.17 2.51
C GLU A 325 -2.79 -23.91 2.42
N ASP A 326 -2.21 -23.11 3.31
CA ASP A 326 -0.80 -22.71 3.19
C ASP A 326 0.12 -23.91 3.52
N PRO A 327 1.01 -24.33 2.61
CA PRO A 327 1.97 -25.41 2.88
C PRO A 327 2.84 -25.18 4.11
N ALA A 328 3.05 -23.92 4.52
CA ALA A 328 3.76 -23.56 5.75
C ALA A 328 3.16 -24.20 7.02
N MET A 329 1.85 -24.51 7.01
CA MET A 329 1.20 -25.21 8.13
C MET A 329 1.74 -26.61 8.40
N ARG A 330 2.25 -27.29 7.35
CA ARG A 330 2.88 -28.61 7.46
C ARG A 330 4.40 -28.53 7.62
N GLY A 331 4.98 -27.34 7.48
CA GLY A 331 6.42 -27.07 7.57
C GLY A 331 6.72 -26.05 8.67
N ASP A 332 7.43 -24.99 8.29
CA ASP A 332 7.71 -23.88 9.20
C ASP A 332 6.50 -22.94 9.31
N ARG A 333 5.73 -23.12 10.39
CA ARG A 333 4.52 -22.35 10.67
C ARG A 333 4.78 -20.87 10.92
N THR A 334 6.02 -20.47 11.22
CA THR A 334 6.37 -19.04 11.35
C THR A 334 6.26 -18.32 10.01
N ARG A 335 6.36 -19.06 8.90
CA ARG A 335 6.25 -18.55 7.53
C ARG A 335 4.83 -18.53 6.98
N LEU A 336 3.82 -18.75 7.82
CA LEU A 336 2.42 -18.70 7.44
C LEU A 336 2.08 -17.34 6.81
N THR A 337 1.51 -17.33 5.61
CA THR A 337 1.13 -16.07 4.94
C THR A 337 -0.25 -15.58 5.38
N SER A 338 -0.34 -15.33 6.69
CA SER A 338 -1.44 -14.66 7.37
C SER A 338 -0.93 -13.34 7.96
N TYR A 339 -1.69 -12.71 8.84
CA TYR A 339 -1.26 -11.46 9.45
C TYR A 339 -0.12 -11.67 10.47
N TRP A 340 0.67 -10.63 10.70
CA TRP A 340 1.87 -10.70 11.54
C TRP A 340 1.58 -11.06 12.99
N ASP A 341 0.44 -10.62 13.50
CA ASP A 341 0.00 -10.89 14.87
C ASP A 341 -0.66 -12.27 15.04
N HIS A 342 -0.66 -13.10 13.99
CA HIS A 342 -1.15 -14.46 14.07
C HIS A 342 -0.28 -15.29 15.04
N PRO A 343 -0.86 -16.08 15.97
CA PRO A 343 -0.08 -16.79 16.99
C PRO A 343 1.02 -17.70 16.43
N PHE A 344 0.78 -18.37 15.29
CA PHE A 344 1.78 -19.23 14.65
C PHE A 344 2.97 -18.47 14.03
N THR A 345 2.80 -17.20 13.67
CA THR A 345 3.88 -16.38 13.09
C THR A 345 4.96 -16.09 14.14
N GLY A 346 4.59 -15.92 15.41
CA GLY A 346 5.53 -15.71 16.51
C GLY A 346 6.35 -14.41 16.43
N ARG A 347 5.94 -13.47 15.58
CA ARG A 347 6.62 -12.20 15.32
C ARG A 347 5.60 -11.08 15.09
N PRO A 348 4.98 -10.55 16.17
CA PRO A 348 3.95 -9.51 16.03
C PRO A 348 4.50 -8.27 15.31
N ALA A 349 3.62 -7.52 14.67
CA ALA A 349 3.96 -6.32 13.91
C ALA A 349 4.66 -5.26 14.78
N THR A 350 4.17 -5.10 16.01
CA THR A 350 4.72 -4.18 17.03
C THR A 350 6.20 -4.44 17.36
N ALA A 351 6.70 -5.67 17.18
CA ALA A 351 8.10 -6.00 17.42
C ALA A 351 9.06 -5.24 16.49
N SER A 352 8.62 -4.95 15.25
CA SER A 352 9.41 -4.26 14.23
C SER A 352 9.12 -2.76 14.19
N LEU A 353 7.85 -2.37 14.15
CA LEU A 353 7.44 -0.98 13.87
C LEU A 353 6.77 -0.27 15.05
N GLY A 354 6.70 -0.91 16.22
CA GLY A 354 6.09 -0.36 17.42
C GLY A 354 4.56 -0.34 17.41
N LEU A 355 3.92 -0.32 16.25
CA LEU A 355 2.47 -0.32 16.05
C LEU A 355 2.06 -1.46 15.11
N THR A 356 0.76 -1.76 15.06
CA THR A 356 0.17 -2.79 14.19
C THR A 356 -1.18 -2.37 13.62
N GLY A 357 -1.48 -2.82 12.39
CA GLY A 357 -2.80 -2.65 11.79
C GLY A 357 -3.90 -3.41 12.54
N SER A 358 -3.56 -4.51 13.23
CA SER A 358 -4.51 -5.31 14.02
C SER A 358 -5.21 -4.54 15.15
N MET A 359 -4.74 -3.34 15.49
CA MET A 359 -5.31 -2.52 16.55
C MET A 359 -6.30 -1.48 16.02
N GLY A 360 -7.36 -1.93 15.36
CA GLY A 360 -8.49 -1.09 14.96
C GLY A 360 -8.64 -0.88 13.45
N VAL A 361 -7.57 -1.08 12.67
CA VAL A 361 -7.49 -1.02 11.19
C VAL A 361 -8.07 0.26 10.58
N TYR A 362 -9.39 0.50 10.65
CA TYR A 362 -10.07 1.53 9.86
C TYR A 362 -10.41 2.80 10.62
N ALA A 363 -10.28 3.92 9.90
CA ALA A 363 -10.80 5.22 10.28
C ALA A 363 -11.26 5.99 9.04
N GLY A 364 -12.35 6.75 9.14
CA GLY A 364 -12.81 7.54 8.00
C GLY A 364 -13.37 6.72 6.83
N TRP A 365 -13.53 5.40 6.94
CA TRP A 365 -13.96 4.51 5.85
C TRP A 365 -15.23 3.74 6.25
N SER A 366 -16.21 3.65 5.34
CA SER A 366 -17.55 3.11 5.65
C SER A 366 -18.17 3.82 6.86
N ARG A 367 -18.51 3.06 7.92
CA ARG A 367 -18.94 3.55 9.25
C ARG A 367 -17.85 3.43 10.31
N CYS A 368 -16.65 2.99 9.94
CA CYS A 368 -15.55 2.83 10.86
C CYS A 368 -14.94 4.18 11.21
N ALA A 369 -15.30 4.71 12.38
CA ALA A 369 -14.90 6.04 12.87
C ALA A 369 -15.05 7.15 11.80
N ALA A 370 -16.07 7.04 10.94
CA ALA A 370 -16.21 7.91 9.76
C ALA A 370 -16.47 9.38 10.12
N HIS A 371 -17.11 9.61 11.27
CA HIS A 371 -17.37 10.92 11.88
C HIS A 371 -16.41 11.22 13.04
N GLY A 372 -15.25 10.55 13.07
CA GLY A 372 -14.20 10.78 14.05
C GLY A 372 -13.49 12.12 13.85
N SER A 373 -12.42 12.34 14.61
CA SER A 373 -11.64 13.59 14.58
C SER A 373 -10.99 13.91 13.22
N GLY A 374 -10.75 12.89 12.38
CA GLY A 374 -10.00 13.02 11.13
C GLY A 374 -8.50 13.32 11.32
N GLY A 375 -8.02 13.43 12.56
CA GLY A 375 -6.62 13.68 12.87
C GLY A 375 -6.22 13.02 14.19
N PHE A 376 -4.97 13.18 14.60
CA PHE A 376 -4.45 12.60 15.83
C PHE A 376 -4.59 13.60 16.99
N ALA A 377 -5.29 13.22 18.06
CA ALA A 377 -5.27 14.01 19.29
C ALA A 377 -3.89 13.88 19.96
N LEU A 378 -3.27 15.01 20.30
CA LEU A 378 -1.89 15.05 20.79
C LEU A 378 -1.83 14.92 22.31
N TYR A 379 -0.92 14.05 22.79
CA TYR A 379 -0.70 13.82 24.22
C TYR A 379 0.69 14.24 24.68
N ARG A 380 1.66 14.36 23.76
CA ARG A 380 3.04 14.76 24.08
C ARG A 380 3.50 15.89 23.13
N PRO A 381 2.97 17.12 23.26
CA PRO A 381 3.28 18.24 22.36
C PRO A 381 4.75 18.66 22.38
N ASP A 382 5.46 18.40 23.49
CA ASP A 382 6.88 18.71 23.64
C ASP A 382 7.82 17.71 22.91
N HIS A 383 7.26 16.67 22.29
CA HIS A 383 8.04 15.71 21.51
C HIS A 383 8.74 16.41 20.33
N TRP A 384 10.00 16.05 20.05
CA TRP A 384 10.84 16.74 19.06
C TRP A 384 10.19 16.81 17.67
N SER A 385 9.43 15.78 17.29
CA SER A 385 8.75 15.73 16.00
C SER A 385 7.69 16.82 15.83
N LEU A 386 7.13 17.36 16.92
CA LEU A 386 6.12 18.42 16.93
C LEU A 386 6.71 19.83 17.05
N SER A 387 8.04 19.96 17.15
CA SER A 387 8.70 21.26 17.25
C SER A 387 8.32 22.20 16.10
N GLY A 388 7.96 23.43 16.43
CA GLY A 388 7.56 24.44 15.44
C GLY A 388 6.16 24.28 14.84
N THR A 389 5.38 23.27 15.25
CA THR A 389 3.97 23.13 14.83
C THR A 389 3.05 24.14 15.51
N GLY A 390 3.35 24.50 16.76
CA GLY A 390 2.50 25.34 17.61
C GLY A 390 1.32 24.61 18.25
N LEU A 391 1.21 23.29 18.06
CA LEU A 391 0.14 22.47 18.65
C LEU A 391 0.44 22.10 20.10
N GLY A 392 -0.60 22.09 20.93
CA GLY A 392 -0.55 21.76 22.36
C GLY A 392 -1.18 20.41 22.71
N TYR A 393 -1.20 20.11 24.00
CA TYR A 393 -1.86 18.91 24.54
C TYR A 393 -3.38 18.99 24.28
N GLY A 394 -3.95 17.95 23.67
CA GLY A 394 -5.36 17.85 23.30
C GLY A 394 -5.70 18.44 21.92
N ASP A 395 -4.78 19.17 21.28
CA ASP A 395 -4.99 19.64 19.91
C ASP A 395 -4.98 18.46 18.92
N VAL A 396 -5.63 18.64 17.77
CA VAL A 396 -5.76 17.60 16.75
C VAL A 396 -4.91 17.94 15.54
N LEU A 397 -3.89 17.11 15.27
CA LEU A 397 -3.04 17.23 14.10
C LEU A 397 -3.71 16.63 12.86
N GLY A 398 -3.84 17.42 11.78
CA GLY A 398 -4.23 16.91 10.45
C GLY A 398 -5.72 16.68 10.22
N ALA A 399 -6.59 17.18 11.11
CA ALA A 399 -8.03 16.98 11.03
C ALA A 399 -8.65 17.56 9.75
N ALA A 400 -8.18 18.73 9.31
CA ALA A 400 -8.70 19.41 8.14
C ALA A 400 -8.48 18.60 6.86
N SER A 401 -7.34 17.92 6.78
CA SER A 401 -6.96 17.09 5.63
C SER A 401 -7.31 15.62 5.79
N LYS A 402 -7.90 15.23 6.93
CA LYS A 402 -8.24 13.85 7.28
C LYS A 402 -7.05 12.90 7.28
N VAL A 403 -5.92 13.31 7.86
CA VAL A 403 -4.68 12.49 7.87
C VAL A 403 -4.79 11.22 8.70
N PHE A 404 -5.77 11.15 9.62
CA PHE A 404 -6.13 9.93 10.33
C PHE A 404 -7.26 9.26 9.55
N GLY A 405 -6.92 8.36 8.63
CA GLY A 405 -7.93 7.84 7.73
C GLY A 405 -7.51 6.68 6.84
N TYR A 406 -8.53 6.12 6.20
CA TYR A 406 -8.53 4.85 5.50
C TYR A 406 -8.14 3.70 6.44
N GLU A 407 -6.84 3.52 6.64
CA GLU A 407 -6.30 2.54 7.57
C GLU A 407 -5.19 3.14 8.44
N VAL A 408 -5.11 2.66 9.68
CA VAL A 408 -4.25 3.17 10.74
C VAL A 408 -3.62 2.03 11.52
N ASP A 409 -2.44 2.31 12.10
CA ASP A 409 -1.77 1.37 13.01
C ASP A 409 -1.87 1.87 14.44
N GLY A 410 -2.21 0.95 15.34
CA GLY A 410 -2.38 1.23 16.76
C GLY A 410 -1.54 0.32 17.65
N ILE A 411 -1.80 0.42 18.94
CA ILE A 411 -1.28 -0.50 19.95
C ILE A 411 -2.27 -0.60 21.10
N ASP A 412 -2.26 -1.71 21.84
CA ASP A 412 -2.96 -1.75 23.12
C ASP A 412 -2.26 -0.81 24.14
N TYR A 413 -3.03 -0.09 24.94
CA TYR A 413 -2.50 0.99 25.76
C TYR A 413 -3.27 1.23 27.06
N GLU A 414 -2.59 1.82 28.03
CA GLU A 414 -3.15 2.30 29.29
C GLU A 414 -2.98 3.81 29.42
N MET A 415 -3.97 4.49 29.98
CA MET A 415 -3.89 5.90 30.34
C MET A 415 -3.34 6.05 31.76
N ARG A 416 -2.23 6.76 31.92
CA ARG A 416 -1.63 7.07 33.23
C ARG A 416 -1.52 8.59 33.36
N LYS A 417 -2.29 9.17 34.29
CA LYS A 417 -2.33 10.61 34.56
C LYS A 417 -2.53 11.47 33.28
N GLY A 418 -3.39 11.01 32.37
CA GLY A 418 -3.69 11.72 31.12
C GLY A 418 -2.74 11.42 29.95
N LEU A 419 -1.73 10.56 30.11
CA LEU A 419 -0.84 10.16 29.02
C LEU A 419 -1.03 8.69 28.63
N PRO A 420 -1.01 8.35 27.33
CA PRO A 420 -1.06 6.97 26.86
C PRO A 420 0.32 6.29 26.97
N PHE A 421 0.32 5.03 27.37
CA PHE A 421 1.49 4.16 27.42
C PHE A 421 1.11 2.79 26.85
N ALA A 422 2.01 2.17 26.09
CA ALA A 422 1.79 0.80 25.62
C ALA A 422 1.47 -0.14 26.79
N ALA A 423 0.47 -0.99 26.60
CA ALA A 423 0.09 -1.98 27.60
C ALA A 423 1.20 -3.04 27.76
N PRO A 424 1.31 -3.68 28.95
CA PRO A 424 2.16 -4.85 29.09
C PRO A 424 1.75 -5.96 28.10
N GLY A 425 2.74 -6.62 27.48
CA GLY A 425 2.47 -7.75 26.59
C GLY A 425 2.13 -7.39 25.13
N SER A 426 2.17 -6.11 24.74
CA SER A 426 1.91 -5.69 23.34
C SER A 426 2.95 -6.13 22.30
N GLY A 427 3.85 -7.07 22.61
CA GLY A 427 4.83 -7.62 21.66
C GLY A 427 6.04 -6.74 21.33
N LEU A 428 6.19 -5.59 21.99
CA LEU A 428 7.32 -4.68 21.84
C LEU A 428 8.66 -5.34 22.22
N ARG A 429 9.74 -4.97 21.52
CA ARG A 429 11.13 -5.37 21.80
C ARG A 429 12.04 -4.17 22.11
N GLY A 430 11.42 -3.06 22.48
CA GLY A 430 12.06 -1.76 22.71
C GLY A 430 11.10 -0.82 23.41
N GLU A 431 11.44 0.46 23.47
CA GLU A 431 10.65 1.48 24.16
C GLU A 431 9.75 2.24 23.18
N LEU A 432 8.46 2.35 23.48
CA LEU A 432 7.49 3.08 22.67
C LEU A 432 6.98 4.32 23.41
N THR A 433 7.09 5.48 22.76
CA THR A 433 6.48 6.74 23.19
C THR A 433 5.32 7.07 22.26
N ILE A 434 4.09 7.00 22.76
CA ILE A 434 2.88 7.40 22.01
C ILE A 434 2.77 8.93 22.01
N ILE A 435 2.80 9.57 20.85
CA ILE A 435 2.83 11.03 20.70
C ILE A 435 1.40 11.58 20.57
N GLY A 436 0.60 10.93 19.75
CA GLY A 436 -0.82 11.23 19.54
C GLY A 436 -1.60 9.97 19.20
N LEU A 437 -2.89 9.94 19.51
CA LEU A 437 -3.77 8.82 19.18
C LEU A 437 -5.20 9.30 18.93
N SER A 438 -5.95 8.53 18.15
CA SER A 438 -7.39 8.69 17.97
C SER A 438 -8.07 7.30 17.86
N PRO A 439 -9.36 7.17 18.21
CA PRO A 439 -10.07 5.90 18.09
C PRO A 439 -10.23 5.42 16.64
N ALA A 440 -10.07 4.11 16.44
CA ALA A 440 -10.29 3.40 15.18
C ALA A 440 -11.12 2.13 15.42
N THR A 441 -11.70 1.54 14.38
CA THR A 441 -12.54 0.35 14.55
C THR A 441 -12.61 -0.53 13.31
N THR A 442 -12.59 -1.85 13.53
CA THR A 442 -12.82 -2.88 12.50
C THR A 442 -14.30 -3.15 12.25
N LEU A 443 -15.19 -2.43 12.96
CA LEU A 443 -16.63 -2.63 12.90
C LEU A 443 -17.32 -1.43 12.26
N ALA A 444 -17.99 -1.66 11.14
CA ALA A 444 -18.88 -0.68 10.53
C ALA A 444 -20.21 -0.67 11.30
N HIS A 445 -20.35 0.28 12.23
CA HIS A 445 -21.54 0.40 13.07
C HIS A 445 -22.83 0.66 12.25
N SER A 446 -23.90 -0.06 12.59
CA SER A 446 -25.26 0.14 12.06
C SER A 446 -26.28 0.21 13.19
N THR A 447 -27.38 0.92 12.95
CA THR A 447 -28.55 1.00 13.85
C THR A 447 -29.70 0.09 13.40
N GLY A 448 -29.60 -0.48 12.20
CA GLY A 448 -30.47 -1.55 11.71
C GLY A 448 -30.28 -1.84 10.22
N PRO A 449 -31.19 -2.61 9.58
CA PRO A 449 -31.05 -2.98 8.16
C PRO A 449 -31.07 -1.81 7.16
N HIS A 450 -31.47 -0.62 7.60
CA HIS A 450 -31.58 0.57 6.76
C HIS A 450 -30.23 1.29 6.56
N ASP A 451 -29.31 1.17 7.51
CA ASP A 451 -27.98 1.81 7.50
C ASP A 451 -26.82 0.80 7.57
N GLU A 452 -27.12 -0.50 7.52
CA GLU A 452 -26.16 -1.60 7.48
C GLU A 452 -25.23 -1.53 6.26
N ASP A 453 -23.94 -1.74 6.52
CA ASP A 453 -22.91 -1.90 5.50
C ASP A 453 -22.67 -3.39 5.22
N ARG A 454 -22.73 -3.75 3.93
CA ARG A 454 -22.51 -5.13 3.47
C ARG A 454 -21.10 -5.41 3.00
N PHE A 455 -20.25 -4.38 2.95
CA PHE A 455 -18.88 -4.51 2.49
C PHE A 455 -17.91 -4.71 3.66
N ILE A 456 -17.72 -3.72 4.54
CA ILE A 456 -16.90 -3.89 5.75
C ILE A 456 -17.73 -4.63 6.82
N GLY A 457 -18.88 -4.07 7.17
CA GLY A 457 -19.82 -4.69 8.11
C GLY A 457 -19.16 -5.13 9.41
N ARG A 458 -19.27 -6.44 9.70
CA ARG A 458 -18.75 -7.09 10.92
C ARG A 458 -17.56 -8.02 10.68
N TYR A 459 -17.21 -8.28 9.43
CA TYR A 459 -16.39 -9.45 9.05
C TYR A 459 -15.00 -9.43 9.70
N ASP A 460 -14.29 -8.31 9.61
CA ASP A 460 -12.94 -8.18 10.17
C ASP A 460 -12.94 -8.27 11.70
N ALA A 461 -13.94 -7.67 12.36
CA ALA A 461 -14.08 -7.77 13.81
C ALA A 461 -14.38 -9.22 14.27
N GLU A 462 -15.23 -9.96 13.54
CA GLU A 462 -15.53 -11.36 13.83
C GLU A 462 -14.31 -12.27 13.64
N GLU A 463 -13.49 -11.97 12.64
CA GLU A 463 -12.27 -12.70 12.40
C GLU A 463 -11.22 -12.46 13.48
N VAL A 464 -10.96 -11.20 13.81
CA VAL A 464 -10.08 -10.85 14.93
C VAL A 464 -10.59 -11.51 16.21
N ALA A 465 -11.90 -11.49 16.46
CA ALA A 465 -12.49 -12.15 17.62
C ALA A 465 -12.23 -13.65 17.65
N ARG A 466 -12.46 -14.33 16.51
CA ARG A 466 -12.25 -15.78 16.37
C ARG A 466 -10.81 -16.17 16.58
N ILE A 467 -9.85 -15.44 16.00
CA ILE A 467 -8.46 -15.89 16.00
C ILE A 467 -7.72 -15.44 17.25
N VAL A 468 -7.93 -14.20 17.69
CA VAL A 468 -7.22 -13.65 18.87
C VAL A 468 -7.84 -14.16 20.18
N TYR A 469 -9.17 -14.26 20.25
CA TYR A 469 -9.88 -14.66 21.49
C TYR A 469 -10.49 -16.07 21.42
N GLY A 470 -10.35 -16.78 20.29
CA GLY A 470 -10.79 -18.17 20.13
C GLY A 470 -12.31 -18.37 19.98
N ARG A 471 -13.12 -17.29 20.00
CA ARG A 471 -14.59 -17.36 19.93
C ARG A 471 -15.19 -16.05 19.40
N VAL A 472 -16.40 -16.13 18.85
CA VAL A 472 -17.17 -14.96 18.38
C VAL A 472 -18.46 -14.84 19.20
N ASP A 473 -18.51 -13.82 20.06
CA ASP A 473 -19.68 -13.42 20.85
C ASP A 473 -19.58 -11.93 21.21
N ASP A 474 -20.56 -11.39 21.93
CA ASP A 474 -20.65 -9.94 22.20
C ASP A 474 -19.42 -9.39 22.95
N GLU A 475 -18.79 -10.19 23.82
CA GLU A 475 -17.61 -9.78 24.57
C GLU A 475 -16.40 -9.69 23.63
N THR A 476 -16.10 -10.76 22.90
CA THR A 476 -14.93 -10.79 22.01
C THR A 476 -15.09 -9.88 20.81
N MET A 477 -16.31 -9.68 20.31
CA MET A 477 -16.62 -8.66 19.30
C MET A 477 -16.37 -7.26 19.83
N GLY A 478 -16.75 -6.98 21.07
CA GLY A 478 -16.45 -5.70 21.71
C GLY A 478 -14.95 -5.45 21.79
N LEU A 479 -14.18 -6.46 22.19
CA LEU A 479 -12.72 -6.36 22.28
C LEU A 479 -12.07 -6.19 20.90
N ALA A 480 -12.47 -7.01 19.92
CA ALA A 480 -11.92 -7.01 18.56
C ALA A 480 -12.26 -5.75 17.76
N SER A 481 -13.41 -5.13 18.02
CA SER A 481 -13.88 -3.96 17.26
C SER A 481 -13.27 -2.64 17.70
N ARG A 482 -12.81 -2.51 18.95
CA ARG A 482 -12.36 -1.22 19.50
C ARG A 482 -10.84 -1.11 19.46
N GLY A 483 -10.34 -0.21 18.63
CA GLY A 483 -8.91 0.04 18.50
C GLY A 483 -8.57 1.52 18.45
N ASN A 484 -7.40 1.82 17.88
CA ASN A 484 -6.86 3.16 17.78
C ASN A 484 -5.88 3.27 16.61
N GLY A 485 -5.58 4.48 16.17
CA GLY A 485 -4.35 4.74 15.43
C GLY A 485 -3.46 5.66 16.25
N CYS A 486 -2.15 5.43 16.18
CA CYS A 486 -1.15 6.18 16.95
C CYS A 486 -0.09 6.82 16.04
N ILE A 487 0.37 8.00 16.44
CA ILE A 487 1.71 8.48 16.11
C ILE A 487 2.62 8.06 17.26
N ALA A 488 3.73 7.40 16.98
CA ALA A 488 4.66 6.96 18.01
C ALA A 488 6.13 7.03 17.58
N GLU A 489 7.01 7.22 18.56
CA GLU A 489 8.45 6.93 18.44
C GLU A 489 8.73 5.58 19.11
N TYR A 490 9.34 4.66 18.37
CA TYR A 490 9.76 3.34 18.85
C TYR A 490 11.28 3.23 18.79
N ARG A 491 11.94 3.07 19.93
CA ARG A 491 13.40 2.92 20.03
C ARG A 491 13.77 1.47 20.31
N ARG A 492 14.66 0.91 19.48
CA ARG A 492 15.17 -0.46 19.61
C ARG A 492 16.64 -0.51 19.19
N GLY A 493 17.46 -1.19 19.98
CA GLY A 493 18.90 -1.23 19.77
C GLY A 493 19.50 0.18 19.79
N ARG A 494 20.24 0.55 18.74
CA ARG A 494 20.81 1.90 18.60
C ARG A 494 19.98 2.84 17.71
N GLY A 495 18.91 2.35 17.11
CA GLY A 495 18.10 3.09 16.15
C GLY A 495 16.68 3.34 16.64
N ALA A 496 15.86 3.83 15.72
CA ALA A 496 14.49 4.23 16.03
C ALA A 496 13.56 4.18 14.80
N VAL A 497 12.28 4.03 15.07
CA VAL A 497 11.18 4.16 14.10
C VAL A 497 10.29 5.32 14.56
N PHE A 498 10.08 6.31 13.70
CA PHE A 498 8.97 7.25 13.83
C PHE A 498 7.84 6.69 12.98
N ASN A 499 6.75 6.28 13.63
CA ASN A 499 5.60 5.69 12.97
C ASN A 499 4.41 6.65 13.08
N ALA A 500 3.96 7.22 11.97
CA ALA A 500 2.79 8.08 11.92
C ALA A 500 1.47 7.31 11.91
N GLY A 501 1.52 5.99 11.66
CA GLY A 501 0.40 5.06 11.82
C GLY A 501 -0.84 5.39 11.01
N SER A 502 -0.71 5.94 9.79
CA SER A 502 -1.85 6.12 8.88
C SER A 502 -1.46 6.15 7.41
N CYS A 503 -2.27 5.51 6.57
CA CYS A 503 -2.17 5.57 5.11
C CYS A 503 -2.38 6.99 4.56
N GLU A 504 -3.20 7.80 5.23
CA GLU A 504 -3.65 9.10 4.74
C GLU A 504 -2.81 10.28 5.24
N TRP A 505 -1.65 10.03 5.85
CA TRP A 505 -0.70 11.11 6.19
C TRP A 505 -0.42 12.04 5.00
N VAL A 506 -0.33 11.44 3.81
CA VAL A 506 -0.07 12.17 2.56
C VAL A 506 -1.18 13.15 2.18
N ALA A 507 -2.41 12.98 2.67
CA ALA A 507 -3.49 13.92 2.42
C ALA A 507 -3.15 15.32 2.98
N GLY A 508 -2.47 15.39 4.12
CA GLY A 508 -1.99 16.66 4.68
C GLY A 508 -0.88 17.30 3.85
N LEU A 509 -0.01 16.50 3.21
CA LEU A 509 1.01 17.02 2.29
C LEU A 509 0.39 17.54 0.98
N ILE A 510 -0.62 16.84 0.45
CA ILE A 510 -1.39 17.27 -0.72
C ILE A 510 -2.12 18.58 -0.43
N ALA A 511 -2.75 18.69 0.73
CA ALA A 511 -3.47 19.88 1.19
C ALA A 511 -2.54 21.01 1.67
N ARG A 512 -1.23 20.76 1.77
CA ARG A 512 -0.22 21.70 2.30
C ARG A 512 -0.56 22.18 3.71
N GLU A 513 -1.06 21.26 4.54
CA GLU A 513 -1.39 21.54 5.93
C GLU A 513 -0.10 21.74 6.75
N ARG A 514 0.14 23.00 7.13
CA ARG A 514 1.43 23.43 7.73
C ARG A 514 1.90 22.56 8.91
N PRO A 515 1.08 22.23 9.93
CA PRO A 515 1.55 21.35 11.01
C PRO A 515 1.99 19.97 10.53
N VAL A 516 1.28 19.37 9.57
CA VAL A 516 1.64 18.06 9.00
C VAL A 516 2.97 18.14 8.26
N GLU A 517 3.14 19.14 7.38
CA GLU A 517 4.40 19.37 6.68
C GLU A 517 5.57 19.63 7.64
N GLN A 518 5.33 20.36 8.73
CA GLN A 518 6.35 20.63 9.73
C GLN A 518 6.79 19.36 10.45
N VAL A 519 5.85 18.49 10.86
CA VAL A 519 6.18 17.18 11.46
C VAL A 519 6.97 16.33 10.47
N THR A 520 6.52 16.25 9.22
CA THR A 520 7.23 15.49 8.18
C THR A 520 8.65 16.00 7.99
N ARG A 521 8.86 17.32 7.92
CA ARG A 521 10.19 17.92 7.81
C ARG A 521 11.06 17.59 9.02
N ASN A 522 10.55 17.76 10.24
CA ASN A 522 11.27 17.43 11.47
C ASN A 522 11.76 15.98 11.47
N VAL A 523 10.90 15.04 11.07
CA VAL A 523 11.22 13.61 11.04
C VAL A 523 12.26 13.27 9.96
N LEU A 524 12.18 13.87 8.78
CA LEU A 524 13.09 13.57 7.67
C LEU A 524 14.46 14.24 7.79
N THR A 525 14.51 15.46 8.33
CA THR A 525 15.72 16.29 8.32
C THR A 525 16.24 16.64 9.71
N GLY A 526 15.42 16.48 10.75
CA GLY A 526 15.78 16.82 12.12
C GLY A 526 16.60 15.74 12.81
N ASP A 527 17.23 16.11 13.91
CA ASP A 527 17.92 15.15 14.78
C ASP A 527 16.90 14.39 15.63
N TRP A 528 17.10 13.09 15.76
CA TRP A 528 16.24 12.24 16.57
C TRP A 528 16.83 12.08 17.98
N GLY A 529 17.96 12.71 18.30
CA GLY A 529 18.77 12.32 19.45
C GLY A 529 19.23 10.88 19.24
#